data_AF-A0A1F9CPR8-F1
#
_entry.id   AF-A0A1F9CPR8-F1
#
_cell.length_a   1.000
_cell.length_b   1.000
_cell.length_c   1.000
_cell.angle_alpha   90.00
_cell.angle_beta   90.00
_cell.angle_gamma   90.00
#
_symmetry.space_group_name_H-M   'P 1'
#
loop_
_entity.id
_entity.type
_entity.pdbx_description
1 polymer ?
#
loop_
_entity_poly.entity_id
_entity_poly.type
_entity_poly.pdbx_seq_one_letter_code
_entity_poly.pdbx_strand_id
1 'polypeptide(L)'
;MSRPSPQAGALIAFLMHTALPPLASAAESESHHGSATLIWQLVNFVVLVLILIKFAGPQLKDFLFQRRKLISDQLEEAGRLAAEAQARDAEWTAKIDRLEAERERIIAQAKEFGLVEQQRILDHARRQADRIQKEAERAAEHELARAKVEIREEAVRIALDLAERMLQEKVRGEDQARLVEEYLEKVGRVS
;
A
#
# COMPACT_ATOMS: atom_id res chain seq x y z
N MET A 1 17.11 19.45 -41.42
CA MET A 1 18.05 19.79 -42.52
C MET A 1 17.32 19.53 -43.83
N SER A 2 17.22 20.42 -44.81
CA SER A 2 18.15 21.45 -45.25
C SER A 2 17.41 22.77 -45.47
N ARG A 3 17.86 23.83 -44.80
CA ARG A 3 17.38 25.19 -45.03
C ARG A 3 17.67 25.57 -46.48
N PRO A 4 16.72 26.09 -47.26
CA PRO A 4 17.04 26.60 -48.59
C PRO A 4 18.07 27.72 -48.42
N SER A 5 19.21 27.61 -49.12
CA SER A 5 20.25 28.63 -49.08
C SER A 5 19.62 29.97 -49.51
N PRO A 6 19.85 31.07 -48.76
CA PRO A 6 19.27 32.38 -49.05
C PRO A 6 19.61 32.90 -50.46
N GLN A 7 20.59 32.29 -51.11
CA GLN A 7 21.08 32.62 -52.45
C GLN A 7 20.11 32.25 -53.59
N ALA A 8 19.26 31.23 -53.44
CA ALA A 8 18.35 30.79 -54.52
C ALA A 8 17.11 31.70 -54.67
N GLY A 9 16.52 32.12 -53.53
CA GLY A 9 15.48 33.14 -53.52
C GLY A 9 16.03 34.50 -53.95
N ALA A 10 17.27 34.83 -53.55
CA ALA A 10 17.97 36.02 -54.01
C ALA A 10 18.26 35.98 -55.51
N LEU A 11 18.61 34.82 -56.09
CA LEU A 11 18.82 34.65 -57.54
C LEU A 11 17.53 34.83 -58.34
N ILE A 12 16.40 34.30 -57.90
CA ILE A 12 15.10 34.50 -58.59
C ILE A 12 14.63 35.96 -58.47
N ALA A 13 14.78 36.57 -57.29
CA ALA A 13 14.48 37.99 -57.09
C ALA A 13 15.40 38.90 -57.92
N PHE A 14 16.68 38.56 -58.01
CA PHE A 14 17.66 39.24 -58.86
C PHE A 14 17.34 39.06 -60.34
N LEU A 15 16.98 37.85 -60.78
CA LEU A 15 16.62 37.55 -62.17
C LEU A 15 15.32 38.27 -62.58
N MET A 16 14.33 38.36 -61.69
CA MET A 16 13.13 39.19 -61.90
C MET A 16 13.46 40.69 -61.95
N HIS A 17 14.37 41.20 -61.12
CA HIS A 17 14.79 42.60 -61.14
C HIS A 17 15.59 42.96 -62.40
N THR A 18 16.37 42.02 -62.94
CA THR A 18 17.13 42.19 -64.20
C THR A 18 16.29 41.98 -65.45
N ALA A 19 15.17 41.24 -65.36
CA ALA A 19 14.29 40.94 -66.48
C ALA A 19 13.23 42.02 -66.74
N LEU A 20 12.97 42.91 -65.79
CA LEU A 20 12.25 44.16 -66.06
C LEU A 20 13.25 45.14 -66.68
N PRO A 21 13.09 45.56 -67.94
CA PRO A 21 13.85 46.69 -68.45
C PRO A 21 13.57 47.89 -67.52
N PRO A 22 14.57 48.62 -67.04
CA PRO A 22 14.31 49.87 -66.35
C PRO A 22 13.56 50.76 -67.34
N LEU A 23 12.26 50.96 -67.12
CA LEU A 23 11.43 51.87 -67.91
C LEU A 23 12.01 53.30 -67.90
N ALA A 24 12.97 53.58 -67.01
CA ALA A 24 13.70 54.84 -66.89
C ALA A 24 14.99 54.96 -67.71
N SER A 25 15.49 53.90 -68.38
CA SER A 25 16.73 53.97 -69.19
C SER A 25 16.54 53.60 -70.66
N ALA A 26 15.31 53.50 -71.14
CA ALA A 26 14.99 53.24 -72.55
C ALA A 26 14.73 54.53 -73.36
N ALA A 27 15.24 55.68 -72.91
CA ALA A 27 15.38 56.85 -73.77
C ALA A 27 16.76 56.73 -74.43
N GLU A 28 16.78 56.60 -75.76
CA GLU A 28 17.95 56.44 -76.67
C GLU A 28 18.26 55.02 -77.13
N SER A 29 17.39 54.49 -77.99
CA SER A 29 17.77 53.78 -79.22
C SER A 29 16.49 53.53 -80.02
N GLU A 30 16.12 54.50 -80.88
CA GLU A 30 15.22 54.21 -82.00
C GLU A 30 15.95 53.29 -82.99
N SER A 31 15.50 52.05 -83.07
CA SER A 31 15.51 51.32 -84.33
C SER A 31 14.26 50.46 -84.38
N HIS A 32 13.44 50.71 -85.41
CA HIS A 32 12.25 49.93 -85.74
C HIS A 32 12.51 48.43 -85.54
N HIS A 33 11.65 47.73 -84.77
CA HIS A 33 11.22 46.32 -84.90
C HIS A 33 10.38 45.95 -83.65
N GLY A 34 9.12 46.39 -83.60
CA GLY A 34 8.20 46.10 -82.49
C GLY A 34 7.92 44.60 -82.26
N SER A 35 8.31 43.72 -83.19
CA SER A 35 8.27 42.27 -83.02
C SER A 35 9.50 41.71 -82.29
N ALA A 36 10.69 42.30 -82.45
CA ALA A 36 11.93 41.77 -81.88
C ALA A 36 12.00 41.95 -80.35
N THR A 37 11.51 43.07 -79.83
CA THR A 37 11.44 43.34 -78.39
C THR A 37 10.42 42.42 -77.70
N LEU A 38 9.28 42.15 -78.33
CA LEU A 38 8.28 41.21 -77.84
C LEU A 38 8.80 39.76 -77.83
N ILE A 39 9.53 39.34 -78.87
CA ILE A 39 10.16 38.02 -78.92
C ILE A 39 11.20 37.88 -77.80
N TRP A 40 12.03 38.89 -77.56
CA TRP A 40 13.02 38.87 -76.48
C TRP A 40 12.39 38.82 -75.08
N GLN A 41 11.33 39.61 -74.84
CA GLN A 41 10.57 39.57 -73.59
C GLN A 41 9.90 38.20 -73.39
N LEU A 42 9.34 37.60 -74.45
CA LEU A 42 8.74 36.27 -74.39
C LEU A 42 9.78 35.20 -74.04
N VAL A 43 10.97 35.24 -74.64
CA VAL A 43 12.07 34.31 -74.33
C VAL A 43 12.50 34.47 -72.86
N ASN A 44 12.66 35.69 -72.36
CA ASN A 44 13.01 35.93 -70.96
C ASN A 44 11.92 35.40 -70.01
N PHE A 45 10.65 35.67 -70.30
CA PHE A 45 9.53 35.14 -69.52
C PHE A 45 9.50 33.60 -69.51
N VAL A 46 9.73 32.96 -70.65
CA VAL A 46 9.81 31.49 -70.75
C VAL A 46 10.98 30.95 -69.93
N VAL A 47 12.17 31.56 -70.01
CA VAL A 47 13.34 31.16 -69.21
C VAL A 47 13.04 31.30 -67.71
N LEU A 48 12.41 32.40 -67.29
CA LEU A 48 11.99 32.63 -65.91
C LEU A 48 10.99 31.56 -65.43
N VAL A 49 9.98 31.23 -66.24
CA VAL A 49 8.99 30.18 -65.92
C VAL A 49 9.65 28.81 -65.82
N LEU A 50 10.59 28.47 -66.71
CA LEU A 50 11.33 27.21 -66.65
C LEU A 50 12.18 27.10 -65.38
N ILE A 51 12.86 28.18 -64.98
CA ILE A 51 13.60 28.25 -63.71
C ILE A 51 12.64 28.10 -62.53
N LEU A 52 11.50 28.79 -62.54
CA LEU A 52 10.53 28.75 -61.45
C LEU A 52 9.93 27.34 -61.26
N ILE A 53 9.56 26.67 -62.35
CA ILE A 53 9.02 25.30 -62.30
C ILE A 53 10.09 24.32 -61.81
N LYS A 54 11.35 24.46 -62.26
CA LYS A 54 12.45 23.58 -61.87
C LYS A 54 12.88 23.75 -60.41
N PHE A 55 12.88 24.98 -59.88
CA PHE A 55 13.39 25.27 -58.53
C PHE A 55 12.28 25.44 -57.47
N ALA A 56 11.21 26.17 -57.75
CA ALA A 56 10.13 26.42 -56.78
C ALA A 56 9.08 25.29 -56.76
N GLY A 57 8.88 24.60 -57.90
CA GLY A 57 7.95 23.47 -58.00
C GLY A 57 8.22 22.35 -56.98
N PRO A 58 9.45 21.82 -56.85
CA PRO A 58 9.78 20.80 -55.87
C PRO A 58 9.61 21.30 -54.43
N GLN A 59 10.11 22.50 -54.11
CA GLN A 59 10.04 23.06 -52.75
C GLN A 59 8.61 23.29 -52.27
N LEU A 60 7.72 23.76 -53.16
CA LEU A 60 6.32 23.99 -52.81
C LEU A 60 5.58 22.66 -52.58
N LYS A 61 5.84 21.65 -53.41
CA LYS A 61 5.27 20.31 -53.24
C LYS A 61 5.74 19.66 -51.95
N ASP A 62 7.03 19.74 -51.64
CA ASP A 62 7.61 19.19 -50.42
C ASP A 62 7.02 19.85 -49.17
N PHE A 63 6.84 21.17 -49.18
CA PHE A 63 6.21 21.88 -48.07
C PHE A 63 4.75 21.46 -47.84
N LEU A 64 3.97 21.34 -48.91
CA LEU A 64 2.57 20.89 -48.83
C LEU A 64 2.47 19.42 -48.39
N PHE A 65 3.38 18.56 -48.86
CA PHE A 65 3.46 17.17 -48.43
C PHE A 65 3.82 17.04 -46.95
N GLN A 66 4.83 17.78 -46.49
CA GLN A 66 5.22 17.83 -45.07
C GLN A 66 4.07 18.34 -44.19
N ARG A 67 3.35 19.37 -44.62
CA ARG A 67 2.16 19.88 -43.91
C ARG A 67 1.06 18.83 -43.82
N ARG A 68 0.74 18.16 -44.93
CA ARG A 68 -0.26 17.10 -44.96
C ARG A 68 0.14 15.94 -44.06
N LYS A 69 1.40 15.52 -44.12
CA LYS A 69 1.95 14.46 -43.28
C LYS A 69 1.88 14.83 -41.80
N LEU A 70 2.32 16.02 -41.41
CA LEU A 70 2.26 16.49 -40.03
C LEU A 70 0.83 16.46 -39.47
N ILE A 71 -0.16 16.93 -40.24
CA ILE A 71 -1.57 16.92 -39.82
C ILE A 71 -2.09 15.48 -39.69
N SER A 72 -1.75 14.61 -40.63
CA SER A 72 -2.10 13.19 -40.57
C SER A 72 -1.51 12.53 -39.33
N ASP A 73 -0.22 12.72 -39.08
CA ASP A 73 0.49 12.16 -37.93
C ASP A 73 -0.10 12.69 -36.61
N GLN A 74 -0.47 13.98 -36.54
CA GLN A 74 -1.13 14.57 -35.37
C GLN A 74 -2.54 14.02 -35.13
N LEU A 75 -3.32 13.78 -36.19
CA LEU A 75 -4.65 13.18 -36.09
C LEU A 75 -4.58 11.72 -35.65
N GLU A 76 -3.63 10.95 -36.19
CA GLU A 76 -3.39 9.56 -35.80
C GLU A 76 -2.96 9.47 -34.35
N GLU A 77 -2.01 10.31 -33.93
CA GLU A 77 -1.54 10.37 -32.55
C GLU A 77 -2.66 10.80 -31.58
N ALA A 78 -3.47 11.79 -31.95
CA ALA A 78 -4.63 12.19 -31.14
C ALA A 78 -5.64 11.06 -31.00
N GLY A 79 -5.91 10.31 -32.08
CA GLY A 79 -6.78 9.13 -32.06
C GLY A 79 -6.22 8.02 -31.16
N ARG A 80 -4.91 7.75 -31.24
CA ARG A 80 -4.22 6.77 -30.40
C ARG A 80 -4.30 7.16 -28.92
N LEU A 81 -4.00 8.41 -28.59
CA LEU A 81 -4.06 8.92 -27.21
C LEU A 81 -5.48 8.88 -26.65
N ALA A 82 -6.50 9.19 -27.47
CA ALA A 82 -7.90 9.08 -27.06
C ALA A 82 -8.30 7.63 -26.77
N ALA A 83 -7.90 6.69 -27.63
CA ALA A 83 -8.15 5.27 -27.42
C ALA A 83 -7.43 4.73 -26.17
N GLU A 84 -6.17 5.14 -25.95
CA GLU A 84 -5.41 4.79 -24.75
C GLU A 84 -6.03 5.35 -23.49
N ALA A 85 -6.48 6.62 -23.51
CA ALA A 85 -7.17 7.23 -22.38
C ALA A 85 -8.47 6.49 -22.05
N GLN A 86 -9.27 6.12 -23.06
CA GLN A 86 -10.50 5.37 -22.86
C GLN A 86 -10.24 3.96 -22.32
N ALA A 87 -9.21 3.27 -22.82
CA ALA A 87 -8.80 1.96 -22.33
C ALA A 87 -8.32 2.03 -20.87
N ARG A 88 -7.55 3.06 -20.52
CA ARG A 88 -7.11 3.32 -19.15
C ARG A 88 -8.28 3.59 -18.23
N ASP A 89 -9.23 4.43 -18.63
CA ASP A 89 -10.41 4.74 -17.84
C ASP A 89 -11.21 3.47 -17.52
N ALA A 90 -11.48 2.65 -18.55
CA ALA A 90 -12.13 1.36 -18.37
C ALA A 90 -11.36 0.40 -17.44
N GLU A 91 -10.02 0.35 -17.54
CA GLU A 91 -9.15 -0.42 -16.63
C GLU A 91 -9.29 0.07 -15.18
N TRP A 92 -9.29 1.39 -14.98
CA TRP A 92 -9.43 2.01 -13.65
C TRP A 92 -10.81 1.79 -13.05
N THR A 93 -11.88 1.97 -13.83
CA THR A 93 -13.25 1.68 -13.37
C THR A 93 -13.37 0.21 -12.94
N ALA A 94 -12.92 -0.72 -13.78
CA ALA A 94 -12.94 -2.15 -13.43
C ALA A 94 -12.09 -2.47 -12.19
N LYS A 95 -10.98 -1.75 -11.99
CA LYS A 95 -10.14 -1.90 -10.79
C LYS A 95 -10.85 -1.37 -9.54
N ILE A 96 -11.53 -0.23 -9.62
CA ILE A 96 -12.31 0.34 -8.52
C ILE A 96 -13.45 -0.62 -8.13
N ASP A 97 -14.18 -1.15 -9.10
CA ASP A 97 -15.28 -2.11 -8.82
C ASP A 97 -14.76 -3.38 -8.12
N ARG A 98 -13.60 -3.89 -8.56
CA ARG A 98 -12.94 -5.02 -7.90
C ARG A 98 -12.47 -4.67 -6.48
N LEU A 99 -11.96 -3.47 -6.26
CA LEU A 99 -11.53 -3.01 -4.95
C LEU A 99 -12.71 -2.89 -3.98
N GLU A 100 -13.87 -2.41 -4.42
CA GLU A 100 -15.04 -2.33 -3.55
C GLU A 100 -15.56 -3.74 -3.18
N ALA A 101 -15.61 -4.65 -4.16
CA ALA A 101 -15.98 -6.05 -3.89
C ALA A 101 -14.98 -6.74 -2.92
N GLU A 102 -13.68 -6.48 -3.09
CA GLU A 102 -12.66 -7.02 -2.18
C GLU A 102 -12.74 -6.39 -0.79
N ARG A 103 -13.03 -5.09 -0.70
CA ARG A 103 -13.27 -4.40 0.56
C ARG A 103 -14.43 -5.01 1.33
N GLU A 104 -15.57 -5.24 0.67
CA GLU A 104 -16.73 -5.88 1.28
C GLU A 104 -16.39 -7.29 1.79
N ARG A 105 -15.63 -8.07 1.00
CA ARG A 105 -15.13 -9.39 1.43
C ARG A 105 -14.23 -9.31 2.66
N ILE A 106 -13.28 -8.39 2.69
CA ILE A 106 -12.38 -8.20 3.83
C ILE A 106 -13.19 -7.82 5.08
N ILE A 107 -14.18 -6.93 4.95
CA ILE A 107 -15.05 -6.54 6.07
C ILE A 107 -15.87 -7.74 6.56
N ALA A 108 -16.42 -8.54 5.66
CA ALA A 108 -17.18 -9.74 6.02
C ALA A 108 -16.29 -10.76 6.75
N GLN A 109 -15.11 -11.05 6.22
CA GLN A 109 -14.13 -11.95 6.84
C GLN A 109 -13.67 -11.45 8.21
N ALA A 110 -13.41 -10.15 8.35
CA ALA A 110 -13.01 -9.55 9.63
C ALA A 110 -14.12 -9.68 10.69
N LYS A 111 -15.39 -9.51 10.29
CA LYS A 111 -16.54 -9.72 11.19
C LYS A 111 -16.65 -11.19 11.61
N GLU A 112 -16.56 -12.12 10.67
CA GLU A 112 -16.62 -13.55 10.96
C GLU A 112 -15.48 -13.98 11.90
N PHE A 113 -14.24 -13.58 11.58
CA PHE A 113 -13.09 -13.84 12.43
C PHE A 113 -13.25 -13.22 13.82
N GLY A 114 -13.77 -11.99 13.89
CA GLY A 114 -14.06 -11.32 15.15
C GLY A 114 -15.06 -12.08 16.02
N LEU A 115 -16.12 -12.63 15.43
CA LEU A 115 -17.11 -13.44 16.16
C LEU A 115 -16.52 -14.77 16.66
N VAL A 116 -15.75 -15.46 15.81
CA VAL A 116 -15.09 -16.72 16.18
C VAL A 116 -14.09 -16.48 17.31
N GLU A 117 -13.29 -15.42 17.21
CA GLU A 117 -12.29 -15.07 18.23
C GLU A 117 -12.95 -14.63 19.53
N GLN A 118 -14.03 -13.86 19.47
CA GLN A 118 -14.82 -13.49 20.65
C GLN A 118 -15.34 -14.75 21.37
N GLN A 119 -15.91 -15.70 20.63
CA GLN A 119 -16.39 -16.95 21.20
C GLN A 119 -15.25 -17.76 21.83
N ARG A 120 -14.10 -17.84 21.15
CA ARG A 120 -12.90 -18.51 21.66
C ARG A 120 -12.39 -17.91 22.96
N ILE A 121 -12.36 -16.57 23.05
CA ILE A 121 -11.96 -15.84 24.26
C ILE A 121 -12.95 -16.10 25.39
N LEU A 122 -14.26 -16.03 25.14
CA LEU A 122 -15.29 -16.30 26.14
C LEU A 122 -15.21 -17.73 26.66
N ASP A 123 -15.05 -18.71 25.78
CA ASP A 123 -14.93 -20.12 26.17
C ASP A 123 -13.64 -20.39 26.95
N HIS A 124 -12.54 -19.74 26.58
CA HIS A 124 -11.30 -19.81 27.34
C HIS A 124 -11.45 -19.18 28.73
N ALA A 125 -12.05 -17.99 28.82
CA ALA A 125 -12.31 -17.30 30.07
C ALA A 125 -13.20 -18.13 31.02
N ARG A 126 -14.27 -18.75 30.49
CA ARG A 126 -15.13 -19.66 31.25
C ARG A 126 -14.34 -20.86 31.80
N ARG A 127 -13.55 -21.53 30.95
CA ARG A 127 -12.69 -22.64 31.39
C ARG A 127 -11.69 -22.22 32.46
N GLN A 128 -11.12 -21.02 32.35
CA GLN A 128 -10.21 -20.51 33.37
C GLN A 128 -10.94 -20.19 34.68
N ALA A 129 -12.13 -19.58 34.62
CA ALA A 129 -12.96 -19.32 35.79
C ALA A 129 -13.33 -20.62 36.51
N ASP A 130 -13.80 -21.63 35.77
CA ASP A 130 -14.12 -22.95 36.33
C ASP A 130 -12.90 -23.62 36.97
N ARG A 131 -11.72 -23.46 36.36
CA ARG A 131 -10.47 -23.99 36.92
C ARG A 131 -10.10 -23.29 38.22
N ILE A 132 -10.15 -21.96 38.25
CA ILE A 132 -9.86 -21.16 39.45
C ILE A 132 -10.83 -21.52 40.57
N GLN A 133 -12.13 -21.67 40.26
CA GLN A 133 -13.11 -22.05 41.26
C GLN A 133 -12.81 -23.43 41.86
N LYS A 134 -12.51 -24.44 41.03
CA LYS A 134 -12.12 -25.78 41.51
C LYS A 134 -10.83 -25.76 42.32
N GLU A 135 -9.85 -24.96 41.92
CA GLU A 135 -8.61 -24.78 42.67
C GLU A 135 -8.87 -24.14 44.04
N ALA A 136 -9.73 -23.11 44.10
CA ALA A 136 -10.13 -22.46 45.34
C ALA A 136 -10.92 -23.39 46.27
N GLU A 137 -11.84 -24.19 45.74
CA GLU A 137 -12.59 -25.20 46.51
C GLU A 137 -11.65 -26.22 47.14
N ARG A 138 -10.70 -26.77 46.35
CA ARG A 138 -9.68 -27.70 46.85
C ARG A 138 -8.79 -27.06 47.91
N ALA A 139 -8.35 -25.82 47.69
CA ALA A 139 -7.54 -25.10 48.67
C ALA A 139 -8.32 -24.89 49.98
N ALA A 140 -9.59 -24.51 49.90
CA ALA A 140 -10.44 -24.36 51.07
C ALA A 140 -10.64 -25.68 51.84
N GLU A 141 -10.85 -26.79 51.13
CA GLU A 141 -10.93 -28.13 51.75
C GLU A 141 -9.62 -28.50 52.46
N HIS A 142 -8.47 -28.23 51.84
CA HIS A 142 -7.16 -28.49 52.43
C HIS A 142 -6.91 -27.63 53.68
N GLU A 143 -7.24 -26.34 53.64
CA GLU A 143 -7.10 -25.44 54.79
C GLU A 143 -8.05 -25.82 55.93
N LEU A 144 -9.30 -26.21 55.63
CA LEU A 144 -10.24 -26.73 56.62
C LEU A 144 -9.72 -28.02 57.28
N ALA A 145 -9.13 -28.92 56.50
CA ALA A 145 -8.54 -30.14 57.04
C ALA A 145 -7.35 -29.82 57.97
N ARG A 146 -6.48 -28.88 57.57
CA ARG A 146 -5.36 -28.42 58.40
C ARG A 146 -5.83 -27.77 59.69
N ALA A 147 -6.78 -26.84 59.61
CA ALA A 147 -7.34 -26.17 60.78
C ALA A 147 -7.97 -27.15 61.77
N LYS A 148 -8.65 -28.20 61.29
CA LYS A 148 -9.20 -29.25 62.16
C LYS A 148 -8.11 -30.03 62.90
N VAL A 149 -6.98 -30.31 62.24
CA VAL A 149 -5.83 -30.99 62.88
C VAL A 149 -5.23 -30.08 63.94
N GLU A 150 -4.98 -28.82 63.62
CA GLU A 150 -4.41 -27.83 64.55
C GLU A 150 -5.30 -27.61 65.79
N ILE A 151 -6.61 -27.47 65.60
CA ILE A 151 -7.57 -27.36 66.71
C ILE A 151 -7.53 -28.61 67.60
N ARG A 152 -7.41 -29.81 67.00
CA ARG A 152 -7.34 -31.06 67.74
C ARG A 152 -6.06 -31.16 68.56
N GLU A 153 -4.92 -30.77 67.99
CA GLU A 153 -3.63 -30.75 68.69
C GLU A 153 -3.66 -29.77 69.87
N GLU A 154 -4.21 -28.58 69.68
CA GLU A 154 -4.34 -27.58 70.74
C GLU A 154 -5.30 -28.05 71.85
N ALA A 155 -6.41 -28.69 71.49
CA ALA A 155 -7.34 -29.28 72.47
C ALA A 155 -6.67 -30.40 73.30
N VAL A 156 -5.84 -31.24 72.67
CA VAL A 156 -5.06 -32.28 73.38
C VAL A 156 -4.06 -31.63 74.34
N ARG A 157 -3.36 -30.58 73.91
CA ARG A 157 -2.41 -29.84 74.75
C ARG A 157 -3.10 -29.23 75.98
N ILE A 158 -4.24 -28.57 75.78
CA ILE A 158 -5.03 -27.97 76.88
C ILE A 158 -5.51 -29.06 77.86
N ALA A 159 -5.98 -30.20 77.35
CA ALA A 159 -6.42 -31.31 78.19
C ALA A 159 -5.28 -31.91 79.03
N LEU A 160 -4.07 -32.04 78.44
CA LEU A 160 -2.88 -32.49 79.15
C LEU A 160 -2.44 -31.50 80.24
N ASP A 161 -2.42 -30.19 79.96
CA ASP A 161 -2.10 -29.14 80.94
C ASP A 161 -3.10 -29.16 82.11
N LEU A 162 -4.40 -29.31 81.82
CA LEU A 162 -5.42 -29.43 82.88
C LEU A 162 -5.23 -30.70 83.72
N ALA A 163 -4.98 -31.84 83.08
CA ALA A 163 -4.73 -33.10 83.77
C ALA A 163 -3.48 -33.03 84.65
N GLU A 164 -2.41 -32.38 84.19
CA GLU A 164 -1.19 -32.14 84.95
C GLU A 164 -1.48 -31.29 86.19
N ARG A 165 -2.19 -30.17 86.05
CA ARG A 165 -2.57 -29.30 87.17
C ARG A 165 -3.45 -30.03 88.19
N MET A 166 -4.45 -30.78 87.73
CA MET A 166 -5.31 -31.58 88.61
C MET A 166 -4.53 -32.67 89.35
N LEU A 167 -3.56 -33.31 88.69
CA LEU A 167 -2.70 -34.31 89.32
C LEU A 167 -1.80 -33.66 90.38
N GLN A 168 -1.19 -32.51 90.08
CA GLN A 168 -0.39 -31.74 91.04
C GLN A 168 -1.21 -31.32 92.27
N GLU A 169 -2.48 -30.93 92.11
CA GLU A 169 -3.36 -30.56 93.23
C GLU A 169 -3.81 -31.77 94.08
N LYS A 170 -3.99 -32.95 93.46
CA LYS A 170 -4.52 -34.14 94.15
C LYS A 170 -3.47 -35.05 94.78
N VAL A 171 -2.22 -35.01 94.33
CA VAL A 171 -1.14 -35.82 94.92
C VAL A 171 -0.84 -35.35 96.34
N ARG A 172 -1.23 -36.15 97.33
CA ARG A 172 -0.81 -36.01 98.75
C ARG A 172 0.23 -37.07 99.08
N GLY A 173 0.97 -36.88 100.19
CA GLY A 173 2.07 -37.77 100.60
C GLY A 173 1.70 -39.25 100.74
N GLU A 174 0.44 -39.59 100.99
CA GLU A 174 -0.06 -40.99 101.04
C GLU A 174 -0.21 -41.65 99.66
N ASP A 175 -0.47 -40.87 98.59
CA ASP A 175 -0.60 -41.42 97.23
C ASP A 175 0.76 -41.78 96.62
N GLN A 176 1.85 -41.12 97.04
CA GLN A 176 3.21 -41.48 96.61
C GLN A 176 3.61 -42.88 97.08
N ALA A 177 3.22 -43.30 98.28
CA ALA A 177 3.48 -44.65 98.78
C ALA A 177 2.72 -45.71 97.98
N ARG A 178 1.44 -45.46 97.67
CA ARG A 178 0.58 -46.36 96.89
C ARG A 178 1.06 -46.52 95.44
N LEU A 179 1.53 -45.44 94.82
CA LEU A 179 2.11 -45.46 93.47
C LEU A 179 3.41 -46.26 93.38
N VAL A 180 4.26 -46.19 94.42
CA VAL A 180 5.50 -46.99 94.49
C VAL A 180 5.18 -48.47 94.65
N GLU A 181 4.22 -48.82 95.52
CA GLU A 181 3.76 -50.19 95.70
C GLU A 181 3.19 -50.78 94.38
N GLU A 182 2.36 -50.02 93.66
CA GLU A 182 1.78 -50.45 92.38
C GLU A 182 2.84 -50.58 91.26
N TYR A 183 3.87 -49.72 91.25
CA TYR A 183 4.98 -49.82 90.29
C TYR A 183 5.86 -51.04 90.55
N LEU A 184 6.16 -51.32 91.83
CA LEU A 184 6.90 -52.52 92.24
C LEU A 184 6.11 -53.79 91.92
N GLU A 185 4.79 -53.78 92.09
CA GLU A 185 3.93 -54.91 91.74
C GLU A 185 3.83 -55.13 90.21
N LYS A 186 3.77 -54.07 89.40
CA LYS A 186 3.74 -54.19 87.93
C LYS A 186 5.08 -54.66 87.36
N VAL A 187 6.20 -54.16 87.87
CA VAL A 187 7.53 -54.59 87.41
C VAL A 187 7.83 -56.01 87.91
N GLY A 188 7.42 -56.36 89.13
CA GLY A 188 7.53 -57.72 89.67
C GLY A 188 6.63 -58.76 89.00
N ARG A 189 5.60 -58.34 88.25
CA ARG A 189 4.71 -59.22 87.46
C ARG A 189 5.19 -59.43 86.01
N VAL A 190 6.18 -58.65 85.55
CA VAL A 190 6.77 -58.73 84.20
C VAL A 190 8.13 -59.46 84.22
N SER A 191 8.55 -60.01 85.37
CA SER A 191 9.58 -61.05 85.51
C SER A 191 8.95 -62.33 86.05
#